data_AF-A0A9E0TK83-F1
#
_entry.id   AF-A0A9E0TK83-F1
#
_cell.length_a   1.000
_cell.length_b   1.000
_cell.length_c   1.000
_cell.angle_alpha   90.00
_cell.angle_beta   90.00
_cell.angle_gamma   90.00
#
_symmetry.space_group_name_H-M   'P 1'
#
loop_
_entity.id
_entity.type
_entity.pdbx_description
1 polymer ?
#
loop_
_entity_poly.entity_id
_entity_poly.type
_entity_poly.pdbx_seq_one_letter_code
_entity_poly.pdbx_strand_id
1 'polypeptide(L)'
;MVTNKIKELEAAKAKLAQLEQSIADEMSQELASLPAKFGYDSPKAFIKAFKAAVNGTPVARKGAKGGKRTRAVITDAIKAKVKELVAADKTGAQIAKLVGISQPSVQNIKKELGLVKARK
;
A
#
# COMPACT_ATOMS: atom_id res chain seq x y z
N MET A 1 40.26 36.57 30.94
CA MET A 1 40.62 35.18 30.57
C MET A 1 39.41 34.30 30.27
N VAL A 2 38.39 34.25 31.14
CA VAL A 2 37.19 33.42 30.92
C VAL A 2 36.40 33.84 29.69
N THR A 3 36.26 35.15 29.44
CA THR A 3 35.56 35.69 28.26
C THR A 3 36.20 35.30 26.92
N ASN A 4 37.53 35.24 26.84
CA ASN A 4 38.23 34.79 25.63
C ASN A 4 38.00 33.29 25.39
N LYS A 5 38.03 32.47 26.45
CA LYS A 5 37.74 31.03 26.36
C LYS A 5 36.30 30.74 25.95
N ILE A 6 35.34 31.58 26.35
CA ILE A 6 33.93 31.47 25.91
C ILE A 6 33.82 31.76 24.41
N LYS A 7 34.48 32.80 23.90
CA LYS A 7 34.51 33.10 22.46
C LYS A 7 35.17 31.99 21.63
N GLU A 8 36.25 31.40 22.14
CA GLU A 8 36.91 30.25 21.50
C GLU A 8 35.97 29.03 21.47
N LEU A 9 35.20 28.78 22.54
CA LEU A 9 34.20 27.72 22.57
C LEU A 9 33.08 27.94 21.55
N GLU A 10 32.58 29.17 21.41
CA GLU A 10 31.55 29.50 20.42
C GLU A 10 32.08 29.33 18.99
N ALA A 11 33.30 29.78 18.72
CA ALA A 11 33.96 29.57 17.43
C ALA A 11 34.20 28.08 17.13
N ALA A 12 34.57 27.27 18.13
CA ALA A 12 34.73 25.82 17.98
C ALA A 12 33.38 25.13 17.69
N LYS A 13 32.30 25.53 18.37
CA LYS A 13 30.95 25.04 18.08
C LYS A 13 30.48 25.40 16.68
N ALA A 14 30.77 26.62 16.22
CA ALA A 14 30.46 27.04 14.85
C ALA A 14 31.21 26.19 13.81
N LYS A 15 32.50 25.90 14.06
CA LYS A 15 33.29 24.99 13.21
C LYS A 15 32.76 23.56 13.22
N LEU A 16 32.33 23.05 14.38
CA LEU A 16 31.70 21.73 14.48
C LEU A 16 30.43 21.65 13.64
N ALA A 17 29.54 22.65 13.75
CA ALA A 17 28.32 22.69 12.96
C ALA A 17 28.61 22.74 11.44
N GLN A 18 29.65 23.48 11.03
CA GLN A 18 30.08 23.51 9.63
C GLN A 18 30.60 22.15 9.15
N LEU A 19 31.39 21.46 9.98
CA LEU A 19 31.91 20.12 9.66
C LEU A 19 30.78 19.08 9.60
N GLU A 20 29.80 19.15 10.49
CA GLU A 20 28.63 18.27 10.43
C GLU A 20 27.83 18.46 9.14
N GLN A 21 27.68 19.71 8.68
CA GLN A 21 27.02 20.01 7.41
C GLN A 21 27.82 19.49 6.21
N SER A 22 29.14 19.72 6.17
CA SER A 22 29.97 19.22 5.07
C SER A 22 29.98 17.70 5.00
N ILE A 23 30.03 17.01 6.15
CA ILE A 23 29.96 15.55 6.22
C ILE A 23 28.60 15.05 5.70
N ALA A 24 27.49 15.71 6.07
CA ALA A 24 26.17 15.32 5.59
C ALA A 24 26.05 15.49 4.07
N ASP A 25 26.58 16.58 3.53
CA ASP A 25 26.59 16.86 2.09
C ASP A 25 27.46 15.84 1.34
N GLU A 26 28.69 15.58 1.80
CA GLU A 26 29.59 14.57 1.23
C GLU A 26 28.95 13.17 1.27
N MET A 27 28.36 12.79 2.41
CA MET A 27 27.68 11.51 2.54
C MET A 27 26.50 11.39 1.57
N SER A 28 25.74 12.47 1.36
CA SER A 28 24.62 12.46 0.40
C SER A 28 25.10 12.29 -1.05
N GLN A 29 26.22 12.92 -1.41
CA GLN A 29 26.84 12.78 -2.73
C GLN A 29 27.42 11.38 -2.94
N GLU A 30 28.07 10.82 -1.92
CA GLU A 30 28.59 9.46 -1.96
C GLU A 30 27.45 8.46 -2.17
N LEU A 31 26.36 8.56 -1.40
CA LEU A 31 25.19 7.69 -1.55
C LEU A 31 24.55 7.82 -2.94
N ALA A 32 24.50 9.02 -3.51
CA ALA A 32 24.00 9.25 -4.86
C ALA A 32 24.91 8.64 -5.94
N SER A 33 26.22 8.55 -5.68
CA SER A 33 27.20 7.95 -6.61
C SER A 33 27.23 6.42 -6.59
N LEU A 34 26.72 5.79 -5.52
CA LEU A 34 26.77 4.33 -5.36
C LEU A 34 26.14 3.54 -6.52
N PRO A 35 24.92 3.87 -7.01
CA PRO A 35 24.31 3.12 -8.10
C PRO A 35 25.21 3.03 -9.35
N ALA A 36 25.87 4.13 -9.72
CA ALA A 36 26.77 4.19 -10.87
C ALA A 36 28.03 3.33 -10.68
N LYS A 37 28.62 3.32 -9.47
CA LYS A 37 29.79 2.47 -9.14
C LYS A 37 29.50 0.99 -9.33
N PHE A 38 28.26 0.56 -9.13
CA PHE A 38 27.83 -0.83 -9.31
C PHE A 38 27.15 -1.08 -10.67
N GLY A 39 27.23 -0.14 -11.62
CA GLY A 39 26.70 -0.31 -12.98
C GLY A 39 25.18 -0.28 -13.09
N TYR A 40 24.48 0.38 -12.15
CA TYR A 40 23.03 0.55 -12.22
C TYR A 40 22.66 1.92 -12.80
N ASP A 41 21.85 1.91 -13.86
CA ASP A 41 21.33 3.12 -14.51
C ASP A 41 20.26 3.85 -13.68
N SER A 42 19.70 3.20 -12.65
CA SER A 42 18.66 3.77 -11.81
C SER A 42 18.88 3.45 -10.33
N PRO A 43 18.73 4.45 -9.42
CA PRO A 43 18.72 4.22 -7.98
C PRO A 43 17.71 3.14 -7.55
N LYS A 44 16.57 3.05 -8.25
CA LYS A 44 15.55 2.02 -7.97
C LYS A 44 16.04 0.60 -8.27
N ALA A 45 16.82 0.44 -9.33
CA ALA A 45 17.38 -0.85 -9.71
C ALA A 45 18.44 -1.28 -8.68
N PHE A 46 19.29 -0.34 -8.25
CA PHE A 46 20.27 -0.56 -7.19
C PHE A 46 19.58 -0.94 -5.86
N ILE A 47 18.57 -0.21 -5.41
CA ILE A 47 17.84 -0.52 -4.17
C ILE A 47 17.16 -1.89 -4.25
N LYS A 48 16.61 -2.27 -5.40
CA LYS A 48 16.01 -3.59 -5.61
C LYS A 48 17.04 -4.70 -5.48
N ALA A 49 18.19 -4.56 -6.13
CA ALA A 49 19.27 -5.54 -6.05
C ALA A 49 19.87 -5.60 -4.64
N PHE A 50 20.12 -4.45 -4.01
CA PHE A 50 20.58 -4.34 -2.63
C PHE A 50 19.63 -5.05 -1.66
N LYS A 51 18.31 -4.80 -1.77
CA LYS A 51 17.32 -5.48 -0.93
C LYS A 51 17.27 -6.99 -1.17
N ALA A 52 17.46 -7.44 -2.41
CA ALA A 52 17.50 -8.86 -2.73
C ALA A 52 18.80 -9.53 -2.22
N ALA A 53 19.92 -8.79 -2.21
CA ALA A 53 21.20 -9.26 -1.68
C ALA A 53 21.18 -9.36 -0.14
N VAL A 54 20.62 -8.36 0.55
CA VAL A 54 20.59 -8.31 2.03
C VAL A 54 19.56 -9.26 2.61
N ASN A 55 18.35 -9.32 2.04
CA ASN A 55 17.25 -10.11 2.61
C ASN A 55 17.17 -11.54 2.04
N GLY A 56 18.11 -11.91 1.16
CA GLY A 56 17.93 -13.02 0.23
C GLY A 56 16.79 -12.74 -0.76
N THR A 57 16.72 -13.50 -1.84
CA THR A 57 15.63 -13.39 -2.82
C THR A 57 14.28 -13.55 -2.10
N PRO A 58 13.43 -12.50 -2.01
CA PRO A 58 12.07 -12.72 -1.59
C PRO A 58 11.43 -13.50 -2.73
N VAL A 59 11.28 -14.81 -2.56
CA VAL A 59 10.44 -15.62 -3.44
C VAL A 59 9.07 -14.96 -3.38
N ALA A 60 8.76 -14.19 -4.42
CA ALA A 60 7.47 -13.55 -4.56
C ALA A 60 6.45 -14.68 -4.70
N ARG A 61 5.88 -15.13 -3.57
CA ARG A 61 4.59 -15.81 -3.61
C ARG A 61 3.66 -14.80 -4.26
N LYS A 62 3.22 -15.12 -5.47
CA LYS A 62 2.20 -14.42 -6.23
C LYS A 62 0.87 -14.51 -5.46
N GLY A 63 0.81 -13.85 -4.30
CA GLY A 63 -0.41 -13.55 -3.60
C GLY A 63 -1.05 -12.42 -4.38
N ALA A 64 -2.08 -12.76 -5.16
CA ALA A 64 -2.93 -11.77 -5.80
C ALA A 64 -3.27 -10.69 -4.76
N LYS A 65 -2.96 -9.42 -5.06
CA LYS A 65 -3.38 -8.27 -4.25
C LYS A 65 -4.90 -8.20 -4.27
N GLY A 66 -5.54 -8.96 -3.39
CA GLY A 66 -6.94 -8.79 -3.04
C GLY A 66 -7.05 -7.54 -2.19
N GLY A 67 -7.07 -6.37 -2.82
CA GLY A 67 -7.39 -5.13 -2.15
C GLY A 67 -8.74 -5.26 -1.42
N LYS A 68 -8.86 -4.66 -0.23
CA LYS A 68 -10.10 -4.62 0.55
C LYS A 68 -11.19 -3.97 -0.32
N ARG A 69 -12.06 -4.79 -0.91
CA ARG A 69 -13.14 -4.30 -1.79
C ARG A 69 -14.07 -3.42 -0.95
N THR A 70 -14.36 -2.22 -1.45
CA THR A 70 -15.39 -1.35 -0.89
C THR A 70 -16.72 -2.11 -0.91
N ARG A 71 -17.46 -2.05 0.21
CA ARG A 71 -18.74 -2.76 0.33
C ARG A 71 -19.75 -2.09 -0.60
N ALA A 72 -20.48 -2.88 -1.39
CA ALA A 72 -21.58 -2.36 -2.19
C ALA A 72 -22.70 -1.85 -1.28
N VAL A 73 -23.22 -0.65 -1.56
CA VAL A 73 -24.39 -0.09 -0.88
C VAL A 73 -25.63 -0.78 -1.46
N ILE A 74 -26.37 -1.50 -0.62
CA ILE A 74 -27.60 -2.18 -1.04
C ILE A 74 -28.76 -1.20 -0.86
N THR A 75 -29.21 -0.61 -1.97
CA THR A 75 -30.40 0.26 -2.01
C THR A 75 -31.67 -0.54 -2.30
N ASP A 76 -32.84 0.04 -2.06
CA ASP A 76 -34.13 -0.64 -2.33
C ASP A 76 -34.32 -0.96 -3.82
N ALA A 77 -33.78 -0.11 -4.70
CA ALA A 77 -33.75 -0.37 -6.14
C ALA A 77 -32.96 -1.65 -6.50
N ILE A 78 -31.88 -1.94 -5.76
CA ILE A 78 -31.11 -3.19 -5.93
C ILE A 78 -31.92 -4.39 -5.45
N LYS A 79 -32.67 -4.27 -4.35
CA LYS A 79 -33.54 -5.34 -3.85
C LYS A 79 -34.64 -5.69 -4.85
N ALA A 80 -35.26 -4.69 -5.47
CA ALA A 80 -36.26 -4.88 -6.53
C ALA A 80 -35.69 -5.61 -7.75
N LYS A 81 -34.53 -5.17 -8.26
CA LYS A 81 -33.83 -5.84 -9.36
C LYS A 81 -33.47 -7.29 -9.03
N VAL A 82 -33.01 -7.55 -7.81
CA VAL A 82 -32.74 -8.94 -7.38
C VAL A 82 -34.02 -9.77 -7.36
N LYS A 83 -35.16 -9.22 -6.90
CA LYS A 83 -36.46 -9.91 -6.90
C LYS A 83 -36.90 -10.30 -8.32
N GLU A 84 -36.81 -9.38 -9.27
CA GLU A 84 -37.14 -9.63 -10.68
C GLU A 84 -36.22 -10.69 -11.30
N LEU A 85 -34.92 -10.59 -11.07
CA LEU A 85 -33.95 -11.55 -11.62
C LEU A 85 -34.07 -12.95 -11.00
N VAL A 86 -34.58 -13.05 -9.77
CA VAL A 86 -34.94 -14.34 -9.15
C VAL A 86 -36.22 -14.91 -9.74
N ALA A 87 -37.23 -14.08 -10.00
CA ALA A 87 -38.44 -14.53 -10.68
C ALA A 87 -38.17 -14.99 -12.13
N ALA A 88 -37.10 -14.48 -12.74
CA ALA A 88 -36.59 -14.92 -14.05
C ALA A 88 -35.63 -16.12 -13.99
N ASP A 89 -35.66 -16.91 -12.90
CA ASP A 89 -34.86 -18.14 -12.69
C ASP A 89 -33.34 -18.00 -12.85
N LYS A 90 -32.78 -16.79 -12.72
CA LYS A 90 -31.32 -16.62 -12.81
C LYS A 90 -30.59 -17.15 -11.58
N THR A 91 -29.42 -17.71 -11.82
CA THR A 91 -28.55 -18.21 -10.74
C THR A 91 -27.98 -17.06 -9.91
N GLY A 92 -27.71 -17.31 -8.62
CA GLY A 92 -27.16 -16.27 -7.72
C GLY A 92 -25.84 -15.66 -8.22
N ALA A 93 -25.02 -16.42 -8.94
CA ALA A 93 -23.78 -15.94 -9.55
C ALA A 93 -24.03 -15.00 -10.75
N GLN A 94 -25.06 -15.26 -11.55
CA GLN A 94 -25.46 -14.36 -12.64
C GLN A 94 -26.05 -13.07 -12.10
N ILE A 95 -26.90 -13.15 -11.06
CA ILE A 95 -27.48 -11.96 -10.40
C ILE A 95 -26.37 -11.07 -9.82
N ALA A 96 -25.40 -11.67 -9.13
CA ALA A 96 -24.24 -10.95 -8.58
C ALA A 96 -23.48 -10.15 -9.65
N LYS A 97 -23.23 -10.76 -10.82
CA LYS A 97 -22.54 -10.11 -11.95
C LYS A 97 -23.37 -8.98 -12.57
N LEU A 98 -24.67 -9.20 -12.77
CA LEU A 98 -25.57 -8.23 -13.42
C LEU A 98 -25.84 -7.00 -12.55
N VAL A 99 -25.96 -7.21 -11.24
CA VAL A 99 -26.32 -6.17 -10.27
C VAL A 99 -25.07 -5.51 -9.66
N GLY A 100 -23.88 -6.09 -9.85
CA GLY A 100 -22.63 -5.56 -9.33
C GLY A 100 -22.44 -5.76 -7.83
N ILE A 101 -23.09 -6.78 -7.25
CA ILE A 101 -23.03 -7.11 -5.81
C ILE A 101 -22.36 -8.46 -5.58
N SER A 102 -21.93 -8.71 -4.34
CA SER A 102 -21.33 -9.99 -3.98
C SER A 102 -22.40 -11.10 -3.94
N GLN A 103 -22.03 -12.34 -4.26
CA GLN A 103 -22.95 -13.48 -4.14
C GLN A 103 -23.51 -13.65 -2.71
N PRO A 104 -22.73 -13.45 -1.63
CA PRO A 104 -23.28 -13.40 -0.26
C PRO A 104 -24.35 -12.33 -0.07
N SER A 105 -24.19 -11.14 -0.68
CA SER A 105 -25.19 -10.07 -0.63
C SER A 105 -26.49 -10.46 -1.34
N VAL A 106 -26.40 -11.13 -2.49
CA VAL A 106 -27.59 -11.68 -3.17
C VAL A 106 -28.33 -12.64 -2.26
N GLN A 107 -27.61 -13.52 -1.55
CA GLN A 107 -28.21 -14.48 -0.63
C GLN A 107 -28.88 -13.80 0.57
N ASN A 108 -28.27 -12.74 1.12
CA ASN A 108 -28.87 -11.97 2.20
C ASN A 108 -30.16 -11.27 1.75
N ILE A 109 -30.17 -10.66 0.56
CA ILE A 109 -31.38 -10.05 -0.02
C ILE A 109 -32.47 -11.12 -0.23
N LYS A 110 -32.12 -12.31 -0.73
CA LYS A 110 -33.08 -13.42 -0.86
C LYS A 110 -33.70 -13.83 0.47
N LYS A 111 -32.92 -13.83 1.56
CA LYS A 111 -33.43 -14.09 2.92
C LYS A 111 -34.33 -12.97 3.43
N GLU A 112 -33.94 -11.70 3.24
CA GLU A 112 -34.75 -10.53 3.59
C GLU A 112 -36.11 -10.52 2.87
N LEU A 113 -36.13 -10.94 1.60
CA LEU A 113 -37.35 -11.03 0.80
C LEU A 113 -38.18 -12.31 1.08
N GLY A 114 -37.74 -13.18 2.01
CA GLY A 114 -38.43 -14.43 2.35
C GLY A 114 -38.34 -15.52 1.26
N LEU A 115 -37.51 -15.34 0.24
CA LEU A 115 -37.37 -16.27 -0.89
C LEU A 115 -36.51 -17.49 -0.55
N VAL A 116 -35.68 -17.42 0.51
CA VAL A 116 -34.84 -18.54 0.95
C VAL A 116 -34.79 -18.60 2.48
N LYS A 117 -34.94 -19.80 3.04
CA LYS A 117 -34.84 -20.07 4.49
C LYS A 117 -33.46 -19.69 5.03
N ALA A 118 -33.43 -18.96 6.15
CA ALA A 118 -32.21 -18.78 6.92
C ALA A 118 -31.77 -20.14 7.50
N ARG A 119 -30.51 -20.55 7.26
CA ARG A 119 -29.92 -21.68 7.99
C ARG A 119 -29.54 -21.19 9.38
N LYS A 120 -29.99 -21.93 10.41
CA LYS A 120 -29.62 -21.74 11.81
C LYS A 120 -28.23 -22.29 12.05
#